data_AF-A0A520ZUX0-F1
#
_entry.id   AF-A0A520ZUX0-F1
#
_cell.length_a   1.000
_cell.length_b   1.000
_cell.length_c   1.000
_cell.angle_alpha   90.00
_cell.angle_beta   90.00
_cell.angle_gamma   90.00
#
_symmetry.space_group_name_H-M   'P 1'
#
loop_
_entity.id
_entity.type
_entity.pdbx_description
1 polymer ?
#
loop_
_entity_poly.entity_id
_entity_poly.type
_entity_poly.pdbx_seq_one_letter_code
_entity_poly.pdbx_strand_id
1 'polypeptide(L)'
;MSIQFALCLATLLFLAGIGTPIGHSTILAGIVYLAVGGQDLALAGEQALWGLYDSFVLLAVPLFIAAANIMNAGTISDRLLAWCVACVGRFRGGLGHVNVVAS
;
A
#
# COMPACT_ATOMS: atom_id res chain seq x y z
N MET A 1 5.47 -16.36 -23.96
CA MET A 1 5.12 -16.45 -22.51
C MET A 1 5.40 -17.88 -22.07
N SER A 2 6.20 -18.09 -21.02
CA SER A 2 6.39 -19.44 -20.48
C SER A 2 5.08 -19.92 -19.83
N ILE A 3 4.84 -21.23 -19.86
CA ILE A 3 3.62 -21.82 -19.28
C ILE A 3 3.49 -21.51 -17.78
N GLN A 4 4.62 -21.49 -17.06
CA GLN A 4 4.66 -21.19 -15.62
C GLN A 4 4.15 -19.77 -15.35
N PHE A 5 4.62 -18.81 -16.15
CA PHE A 5 4.23 -17.41 -16.01
C PHE A 5 2.76 -17.18 -16.34
N ALA A 6 2.23 -17.84 -17.37
CA ALA A 6 0.81 -17.75 -17.72
C ALA A 6 -0.10 -18.28 -16.59
N LEU A 7 0.27 -19.42 -15.97
CA LEU A 7 -0.48 -20.00 -14.86
C LEU A 7 -0.41 -19.15 -13.59
N CYS A 8 0.75 -18.53 -13.32
CA CYS A 8 0.90 -17.55 -12.25
C CYS A 8 -0.05 -16.36 -12.44
N LEU A 9 -0.09 -15.77 -13.63
CA LEU A 9 -0.96 -14.63 -13.90
C LEU A 9 -2.44 -15.02 -13.84
N ALA A 10 -2.80 -16.18 -14.39
CA ALA A 10 -4.17 -16.68 -14.35
C ALA A 10 -4.66 -16.91 -12.91
N THR A 11 -3.82 -17.51 -12.06
CA THR A 11 -4.17 -17.75 -10.65
C THR A 11 -4.26 -16.45 -9.86
N LEU A 12 -3.33 -15.50 -10.07
CA LEU A 12 -3.39 -14.17 -9.45
C LEU A 12 -4.68 -13.43 -9.80
N LEU A 13 -5.00 -13.34 -11.09
CA LEU A 13 -6.18 -12.60 -11.57
C LEU A 13 -7.49 -13.29 -11.14
N PHE A 14 -7.53 -14.63 -11.17
CA PHE A 14 -8.69 -15.38 -10.71
C PHE A 14 -8.93 -15.15 -9.21
N LEU A 15 -7.91 -15.28 -8.37
CA LEU A 15 -8.02 -15.09 -6.91
C LEU A 15 -8.36 -13.64 -6.56
N ALA A 16 -7.72 -12.66 -7.21
CA ALA A 16 -8.03 -11.25 -6.99
C ALA A 16 -9.46 -10.91 -7.45
N GLY A 17 -9.91 -11.50 -8.57
CA GLY A 17 -11.25 -11.27 -9.13
C GLY A 17 -12.39 -11.80 -8.26
N ILE A 18 -12.18 -12.89 -7.52
CA ILE A 18 -13.15 -13.40 -6.53
C ILE A 18 -13.10 -12.65 -5.19
N GLY A 19 -12.26 -11.61 -5.07
CA GLY A 19 -12.18 -10.75 -3.89
C GLY A 19 -11.32 -11.29 -2.75
N THR A 20 -10.42 -12.24 -3.01
CA THR A 20 -9.44 -12.64 -1.98
C THR A 20 -8.48 -11.48 -1.68
N PRO A 21 -7.96 -11.36 -0.44
CA PRO A 21 -6.98 -10.33 -0.14
C PRO A 21 -5.74 -10.49 -1.02
N ILE A 22 -5.30 -9.40 -1.65
CA ILE A 22 -4.21 -9.38 -2.64
C ILE A 22 -2.99 -10.15 -2.18
N GLY A 23 -2.57 -10.01 -0.92
CA GLY A 23 -1.41 -10.74 -0.39
C GLY A 23 -1.52 -12.27 -0.51
N HIS A 24 -2.71 -12.85 -0.28
CA HIS A 24 -2.92 -14.28 -0.43
C HIS A 24 -2.89 -14.69 -1.90
N SER A 25 -3.48 -13.87 -2.78
CA SER A 25 -3.47 -14.09 -4.22
C SER A 25 -2.03 -14.12 -4.76
N THR A 26 -1.17 -13.20 -4.31
CA THR A 26 0.23 -13.12 -4.75
C THR A 26 1.06 -14.32 -4.27
N ILE A 27 0.88 -14.74 -3.00
CA ILE A 27 1.60 -15.90 -2.45
C ILE A 27 1.22 -17.18 -3.20
N LEU A 28 -0.08 -17.43 -3.38
CA LEU A 28 -0.58 -18.63 -4.07
C LEU A 28 -0.15 -18.66 -5.55
N ALA A 29 -0.18 -17.52 -6.24
CA ALA A 29 0.31 -17.41 -7.61
C ALA A 29 1.81 -17.72 -7.70
N GLY A 30 2.61 -17.25 -6.74
CA GLY A 30 4.04 -17.57 -6.64
C GLY A 30 4.31 -19.06 -6.41
N ILE A 31 3.53 -19.72 -5.55
CA ILE A 31 3.63 -21.17 -5.31
C ILE A 31 3.33 -21.95 -6.60
N VAL A 32 2.27 -21.56 -7.33
CA VAL A 32 1.90 -22.18 -8.61
C VAL A 32 3.01 -22.04 -9.64
N TYR A 33 3.65 -20.88 -9.72
CA TYR A 33 4.79 -20.65 -10.60
C TYR A 33 5.96 -21.62 -10.31
N LEU A 34 6.37 -21.73 -9.04
CA LEU A 34 7.48 -22.58 -8.62
C LEU A 34 7.16 -24.07 -8.81
N ALA A 35 5.93 -24.48 -8.48
CA ALA A 35 5.48 -25.86 -8.62
C ALA A 35 5.52 -26.34 -10.07
N VAL A 36 5.02 -25.53 -11.02
CA VAL A 36 5.07 -25.86 -12.45
C VAL A 36 6.50 -25.74 -13.01
N GLY A 37 7.32 -24.89 -12.40
CA GLY A 37 8.74 -24.76 -12.73
C GLY A 37 9.61 -25.91 -12.23
N GLY A 38 9.08 -26.82 -11.41
CA GLY A 38 9.86 -27.86 -10.72
C GLY A 38 10.93 -27.27 -9.78
N GLN A 39 10.73 -26.02 -9.34
CA GLN A 39 11.62 -25.33 -8.41
C GLN A 39 11.24 -25.69 -6.97
N ASP A 40 12.12 -25.37 -6.02
CA ASP A 40 11.82 -25.57 -4.60
C ASP A 40 10.69 -24.63 -4.15
N LEU A 41 9.62 -25.20 -3.59
CA LEU A 41 8.49 -24.44 -3.05
C LEU A 41 8.86 -23.67 -1.78
N ALA A 42 9.90 -24.10 -1.05
CA ALA A 42 10.38 -23.39 0.13
C ALA A 42 10.81 -21.94 -0.20
N LEU A 43 11.27 -21.70 -1.44
CA LEU A 43 11.64 -20.37 -1.92
C LEU A 43 10.46 -19.38 -1.88
N ALA A 44 9.22 -19.81 -2.12
CA ALA A 44 8.07 -18.92 -2.01
C ALA A 44 7.88 -18.41 -0.56
N GLY A 45 8.07 -19.28 0.43
CA GLY A 45 8.01 -18.91 1.84
C GLY A 45 9.15 -18.00 2.25
N GLU A 46 10.37 -18.30 1.78
CA GLU A 46 11.56 -17.49 2.05
C GLU A 46 11.42 -16.08 1.47
N GLN A 47 11.07 -15.94 0.18
CA GLN A 47 10.89 -14.64 -0.45
C GLN A 47 9.77 -13.81 0.20
N ALA A 48 8.68 -14.46 0.61
CA ALA A 48 7.58 -13.78 1.29
C ALA A 48 8.00 -13.23 2.66
N LEU A 49 8.80 -13.99 3.42
CA LEU A 49 9.35 -13.57 4.71
C LEU A 49 10.37 -12.44 4.53
N TRP A 50 11.32 -12.60 3.60
CA TRP A 50 12.30 -11.55 3.29
C TRP A 50 11.64 -10.25 2.85
N GLY A 51 10.61 -10.33 2.00
CA GLY A 51 9.84 -9.16 1.58
C GLY A 51 9.09 -8.48 2.74
N LEU A 52 8.79 -9.21 3.82
CA LEU A 52 8.22 -8.63 5.04
C LEU A 52 9.28 -7.86 5.85
N TYR A 53 10.49 -8.43 5.99
CA TYR A 53 11.58 -7.79 6.72
C TYR A 53 12.14 -6.55 6.01
N ASP A 54 12.16 -6.55 4.68
CA ASP A 54 12.61 -5.42 3.86
C ASP A 54 11.50 -4.40 3.56
N SER A 55 10.31 -4.60 4.13
CA SER A 55 9.18 -3.71 3.89
C SER A 55 9.34 -2.42 4.69
N PHE A 56 9.94 -1.41 4.06
CA PHE A 56 9.93 -0.03 4.54
C PHE A 56 8.52 0.43 4.93
N VAL A 57 7.49 -0.04 4.22
CA VAL A 57 6.09 0.28 4.48
C VAL A 57 5.63 -0.19 5.87
N LEU A 58 6.05 -1.38 6.32
CA LEU A 58 5.65 -1.92 7.63
C LEU A 58 6.22 -1.09 8.79
N LEU A 59 7.36 -0.43 8.60
CA LEU A 59 7.93 0.49 9.57
C LEU A 59 7.39 1.92 9.40
N ALA A 60 7.18 2.36 8.17
CA ALA A 60 6.67 3.68 7.84
C ALA A 60 5.24 3.89 8.35
N VAL A 61 4.34 2.92 8.17
CA VAL A 61 2.92 3.05 8.57
C VAL A 61 2.76 3.36 10.07
N PRO A 62 3.37 2.60 11.02
CA PRO A 62 3.31 2.93 12.44
C PRO A 62 3.90 4.30 12.78
N LEU A 63 5.02 4.68 12.15
CA LEU A 63 5.66 5.98 12.38
C LEU A 63 4.80 7.13 11.84
N PHE A 64 4.16 6.97 10.68
CA PHE A 64 3.20 7.93 10.15
C PHE A 64 1.97 8.06 11.05
N ILE A 65 1.45 6.95 11.58
CA ILE A 65 0.35 6.97 12.56
C ILE A 65 0.79 7.70 13.84
N ALA A 66 1.99 7.44 14.35
CA ALA A 66 2.53 8.13 15.51
C ALA A 66 2.67 9.64 15.26
N ALA A 67 3.22 10.04 14.11
CA ALA A 67 3.34 11.44 13.71
C ALA A 67 1.96 12.12 13.58
N ALA A 68 0.99 11.45 12.96
CA ALA A 68 -0.38 11.94 12.84
C ALA A 68 -1.04 12.14 14.22
N ASN A 69 -0.85 11.20 15.14
CA ASN A 69 -1.34 11.32 16.52
C ASN A 69 -0.69 12.50 17.26
N ILE A 70 0.62 12.72 17.09
CA ILE A 70 1.33 13.88 17.66
C ILE A 70 0.77 15.18 17.09
N MET A 71 0.57 15.27 15.78
CA MET A 71 0.03 16.46 15.13
C MET A 71 -1.39 16.78 15.61
N ASN A 72 -2.24 15.76 15.74
CA ASN A 72 -3.62 15.92 16.21
C ASN A 72 -3.66 16.30 17.70
N ALA A 73 -2.87 15.63 18.54
CA ALA A 73 -2.78 15.98 19.97
C ALA A 73 -2.22 17.40 20.19
N GLY A 74 -1.27 17.82 19.35
CA GLY A 74 -0.68 19.16 19.40
C GLY A 74 -1.52 20.27 18.77
N THR A 75 -2.72 19.98 18.22
CA THR A 75 -3.54 20.92 17.42
C THR A 75 -2.82 21.51 16.20
N ILE A 76 -1.72 20.88 15.76
CA ILE A 76 -0.88 21.37 14.66
C ILE A 76 -1.70 21.31 13.36
N SER A 77 -2.42 20.20 13.14
CA SER A 77 -3.29 20.01 11.98
C SER A 77 -4.32 21.15 11.84
N ASP A 78 -4.99 21.51 12.94
CA ASP A 78 -6.01 22.57 12.94
C ASP A 78 -5.42 23.96 12.66
N ARG A 79 -4.27 24.27 13.28
CA ARG A 79 -3.57 25.53 13.06
C ARG A 79 -3.10 25.68 11.62
N LEU A 80 -2.61 24.60 11.03
CA LEU A 80 -2.13 24.58 9.65
C LEU A 80 -3.30 24.75 8.67
N LEU A 81 -4.42 24.06 8.91
CA LEU A 81 -5.64 24.23 8.11
C LEU A 81 -6.17 25.67 8.19
N ALA A 82 -6.24 26.26 9.39
CA ALA A 82 -6.67 27.65 9.59
C ALA A 82 -5.75 28.64 8.83
N TRP A 83 -4.45 28.38 8.81
CA TRP A 83 -3.50 29.16 8.02
C TRP A 83 -3.75 29.04 6.51
N CYS A 84 -3.93 27.82 5.98
CA CYS A 84 -4.27 27.61 4.57
C CYS A 84 -5.58 28.32 4.18
N VAL A 85 -6.60 28.25 5.05
CA VAL A 85 -7.87 28.97 4.87
C VAL A 85 -7.66 30.48 4.85
N ALA A 86 -6.81 31.04 5.72
CA ALA A 86 -6.49 32.46 5.71
C ALA A 86 -5.77 32.91 4.42
N CYS A 87 -4.93 32.05 3.83
CA CYS A 87 -4.19 32.33 2.60
C CYS A 87 -5.09 32.32 1.36
N VAL A 88 -5.88 31.27 1.16
CA VAL A 88 -6.59 31.01 -0.11
C VAL A 88 -8.11 30.80 0.01
N GLY A 89 -8.66 30.75 1.24
CA GLY A 89 -10.09 30.50 1.47
C GLY A 89 -11.03 31.60 0.97
N ARG A 90 -10.54 32.83 0.75
CA ARG A 90 -11.36 33.96 0.28
C ARG A 90 -11.78 33.88 -1.20
N PHE A 91 -11.12 33.03 -1.99
CA PHE A 91 -11.40 32.92 -3.43
C PHE A 91 -12.60 32.00 -3.69
N ARG A 92 -13.30 32.20 -4.82
CA ARG A 92 -14.41 31.31 -5.23
C ARG A 92 -13.87 29.90 -5.46
N GLY A 93 -14.48 28.90 -4.84
CA GLY A 93 -13.93 27.53 -4.79
C GLY A 93 -12.81 27.35 -3.76
N GLY A 94 -12.64 28.29 -2.82
CA GLY A 94 -11.52 28.38 -1.89
C GLY A 94 -11.21 27.10 -1.10
N LEU A 95 -12.22 26.29 -0.76
CA LEU A 95 -11.99 24.99 -0.10
C LEU A 95 -11.17 24.01 -0.96
N GLY A 96 -11.33 24.04 -2.29
CA GLY A 96 -10.51 23.25 -3.21
C GLY A 96 -9.06 23.73 -3.24
N HIS A 97 -8.85 25.05 -3.21
CA HIS A 97 -7.51 25.63 -3.12
C HIS A 97 -6.85 25.31 -1.76
N VAL A 98 -7.61 25.38 -0.67
CA VAL A 98 -7.13 24.99 0.68
C VAL A 98 -6.68 23.53 0.68
N ASN A 99 -7.44 22.62 0.07
CA ASN A 99 -7.06 21.20 0.00
C ASN A 99 -5.73 20.98 -0.73
N VAL A 100 -5.50 21.69 -1.85
CA VAL A 100 -4.23 21.61 -2.59
C VAL A 100 -3.07 22.21 -1.78
N VAL A 101 -3.28 23.29 -1.03
CA VAL A 101 -2.25 23.94 -0.22
C VAL A 101 -1.94 23.18 1.07
N ALA A 102 -2.90 22.41 1.61
CA ALA A 102 -2.76 21.63 2.83
C ALA A 102 -2.23 20.20 2.61
N SER A 103 -2.15 19.74 1.36
CA SER A 103 -1.64 18.40 0.99
C SER A 103 -0.14 18.39 0.71
#